data_AF-A0A7M1KT86-F1
#
_entry.id   AF-A0A7M1KT86-F1
#
_cell.length_a   1.000
_cell.length_b   1.000
_cell.length_c   1.000
_cell.angle_alpha   90.00
_cell.angle_beta   90.00
_cell.angle_gamma   90.00
#
_symmetry.space_group_name_H-M   'P 1'
#
loop_
_entity.id
_entity.type
_entity.pdbx_description
1 polymer ?
#
loop_
_entity_poly.entity_id
_entity_poly.type
_entity_poly.pdbx_seq_one_letter_code
_entity_poly.pdbx_strand_id
1 'polypeptide(L)' 'MSPAMAAQLDWMTAGAFSPERFTGDQRKEYEDEARRIQRQWDNQPS' A
#
# COMPACT_ATOMS: atom_id res chain seq x y z
N MET A 1 8.86 10.21 5.11
CA MET A 1 7.82 9.17 5.06
C MET A 1 8.20 8.19 3.97
N SER A 2 8.30 6.89 4.26
CA SER A 2 8.64 5.89 3.22
C SER A 2 7.43 5.57 2.34
N PRO A 3 7.61 5.13 1.09
CA PRO A 3 6.52 4.72 0.22
C PRO A 3 5.68 3.57 0.83
N ALA A 4 6.33 2.60 1.49
CA ALA A 4 5.63 1.54 2.21
C ALA A 4 4.74 2.08 3.35
N MET A 5 5.25 3.02 4.16
CA MET A 5 4.46 3.64 5.24
C MET A 5 3.31 4.49 4.67
N ALA A 6 3.51 5.11 3.50
CA ALA A 6 2.47 5.80 2.74
C ALA A 6 1.35 4.86 2.27
N ALA A 7 1.67 3.64 1.82
CA ALA A 7 0.67 2.64 1.44
C ALA A 7 -0.18 2.20 2.63
N GLN A 8 0.45 1.97 3.80
CA GLN A 8 -0.26 1.66 5.03
C GLN A 8 -1.21 2.79 5.45
N LEU A 9 -0.73 4.04 5.40
CA LEU A 9 -1.53 5.21 5.77
C LEU A 9 -2.70 5.45 4.81
N ASP A 10 -2.48 5.31 3.50
CA ASP A 10 -3.55 5.43 2.50
C ASP A 10 -4.64 4.39 2.73
N TRP A 11 -4.26 3.14 2.99
CA TRP A 11 -5.21 2.09 3.31
C TRP A 11 -6.00 2.40 4.58
N MET A 12 -5.32 2.85 5.65
CA MET A 12 -5.97 3.16 6.93
C MET A 12 -6.88 4.40 6.89
N THR A 13 -6.57 5.39 6.05
CA THR A 13 -7.24 6.70 6.07
C THR A 13 -8.18 6.91 4.89
N ALA A 14 -7.76 6.56 3.68
CA ALA A 14 -8.54 6.71 2.45
C ALA A 14 -9.25 5.42 2.04
N GLY A 15 -8.81 4.26 2.55
CA GLY A 15 -9.34 2.95 2.14
C GLY A 15 -8.96 2.56 0.71
N ALA A 16 -8.04 3.30 0.08
CA ALA A 16 -7.62 3.10 -1.30
C ALA A 16 -6.17 3.51 -1.50
N PHE A 17 -5.47 2.80 -2.40
CA PHE A 17 -4.07 3.07 -2.71
C PHE A 17 -3.93 4.15 -3.79
N SER A 18 -2.94 5.04 -3.64
CA SER A 18 -2.58 6.10 -4.58
C SER A 18 -1.10 6.01 -5.00
N PRO A 19 -0.71 5.01 -5.82
CA PRO A 19 0.67 4.83 -6.27
C PRO A 19 1.16 5.94 -7.22
N GLU A 20 0.23 6.69 -7.82
CA GLU A 20 0.48 7.71 -8.84
C GLU A 20 1.37 8.87 -8.36
N ARG A 21 1.45 9.09 -7.04
CA ARG A 21 2.31 10.09 -6.41
C ARG A 21 3.79 9.68 -6.30
N PHE A 22 4.13 8.44 -6.66
CA PHE A 22 5.49 7.91 -6.61
C PHE A 22 5.97 7.48 -8.01
N THR A 23 7.29 7.49 -8.20
CA THR A 23 7.95 7.06 -9.46
C THR A 23 9.13 6.14 -9.18
N GLY A 24 9.53 5.36 -10.19
CA GLY A 24 10.69 4.47 -10.11
C GLY A 24 10.63 3.50 -8.93
N ASP A 25 11.74 3.39 -8.21
CA ASP A 25 11.87 2.48 -7.06
C ASP A 25 10.89 2.80 -5.93
N GLN A 26 10.53 4.08 -5.74
CA GLN A 26 9.56 4.46 -4.71
C GLN A 26 8.16 3.91 -5.03
N ARG A 27 7.78 3.92 -6.31
CA ARG A 27 6.50 3.34 -6.73
C ARG A 27 6.48 1.84 -6.51
N LYS A 28 7.60 1.16 -6.81
CA LYS A 28 7.73 -0.28 -6.60
C LYS A 28 7.56 -0.64 -5.12
N GLU A 29 8.26 0.05 -4.22
CA GLU A 29 8.13 -0.18 -2.76
C GLU A 29 6.69 0.04 -2.27
N TYR A 30 6.04 1.10 -2.75
CA TYR A 30 4.65 1.39 -2.42
C TYR A 30 3.72 0.25 -2.88
N GLU A 31 3.85 -0.17 -4.14
CA GLU A 31 3.01 -1.21 -4.73
C GLU A 31 3.26 -2.60 -4.11
N ASP A 32 4.49 -2.90 -3.71
CA ASP A 32 4.84 -4.13 -3.01
C ASP A 32 4.15 -4.20 -1.62
N GLU A 33 4.15 -3.09 -0.87
CA GLU A 33 3.46 -3.02 0.42
C GLU A 33 1.93 -3.02 0.25
N ALA A 34 1.39 -2.31 -0.75
CA ALA A 34 -0.03 -2.36 -1.08
C ALA A 34 -0.50 -3.81 -1.36
N ARG A 35 0.27 -4.57 -2.17
CA ARG A 35 0.02 -6.00 -2.43
C ARG A 35 0.12 -6.87 -1.18
N ARG A 36 0.99 -6.53 -0.23
CA ARG A 36 1.09 -7.24 1.05
C ARG A 36 -0.14 -7.00 1.91
N ILE A 37 -0.58 -5.75 2.02
CA ILE A 37 -1.78 -5.36 2.78
C ILE A 37 -3.01 -6.06 2.20
N GLN A 38 -3.23 -5.98 0.88
CA GLN A 38 -4.36 -6.67 0.24
C GLN A 38 -4.40 -8.16 0.57
N ARG A 39 -3.26 -8.85 0.45
CA ARG A 39 -3.17 -10.28 0.81
C ARG A 39 -3.44 -10.57 2.28
N GLN A 40 -3.12 -9.66 3.20
CA GLN A 40 -3.43 -9.84 4.61
C GLN A 40 -4.94 -9.75 4.86
N TRP A 41 -5.64 -8.85 4.16
CA TRP A 41 -7.09 -8.73 4.22
C TRP A 41 -7.81 -9.90 3.56
N ASP A 42 -7.37 -10.32 2.37
CA ASP A 42 -7.93 -11.49 1.68
C ASP A 42 -7.79 -12.79 2.49
N ASN A 43 -6.76 -12.87 3.35
CA ASN A 43 -6.49 -14.02 4.21
C ASN A 43 -7.10 -13.90 5.61
N GLN A 44 -7.91 -12.87 5.92
CA GLN A 44 -8.62 -12.82 7.19
C GLN A 44 -9.81 -13.80 7.18
N PRO A 45 -9.92 -14.69 8.18
CA PRO A 45 -11.11 -15.53 8.33
C PRO A 45 -12.33 -14.63 8.59
N SER A 46 -13.43 -14.90 7.86
CA SER A 46 -14.70 -14.16 7.95
C SER A 46 -15.37 -14.27 9.32
#